data_AF-A0A837GAA5-F1
#
_entry.id   AF-A0A837GAA5-F1
#
_cell.length_a   1.000
_cell.length_b   1.000
_cell.length_c   1.000
_cell.angle_alpha   90.00
_cell.angle_beta   90.00
_cell.angle_gamma   90.00
#
_symmetry.space_group_name_H-M   'P 1'
#
loop_
_entity.id
_entity.type
_entity.pdbx_description
1 polymer ?
#
loop_
_entity_poly.entity_id
_entity_poly.type
_entity_poly.pdbx_seq_one_letter_code
_entity_poly.pdbx_strand_id
1 'polypeptide(L)'
;MFKNKHFIVALLIAPILSIIAYFGTDMAVSEKPHAAKEGQSYKLVSKSNCRYTSGLCDMENGDFKVKFRSEKLTNENLELSLHSAHSLEGVKLSLVDSQEQNAQPINMEPADQAGQNWYITLPKPTSADSWLRVAIQSDGTLYYGETQTAFVKYETLFTE
;
A
#
# COMPACT_ATOMS: atom_id res chain seq x y z
N MET A 1 0.63 -49.43 -6.38
CA MET A 1 1.21 -48.20 -5.79
C MET A 1 0.90 -48.05 -4.30
N PHE A 2 -0.35 -48.26 -3.84
CA PHE A 2 -0.76 -48.11 -2.42
C PHE A 2 -0.55 -49.35 -1.51
N LYS A 3 0.61 -50.02 -1.58
CA LYS A 3 0.95 -51.12 -0.66
C LYS A 3 2.17 -50.82 0.22
N ASN A 4 2.96 -49.80 -0.13
CA ASN A 4 4.12 -49.40 0.63
C ASN A 4 3.69 -48.55 1.84
N LYS A 5 3.90 -49.07 3.05
CA LYS A 5 3.55 -48.39 4.30
C LYS A 5 4.21 -47.02 4.43
N HIS A 6 5.47 -46.87 4.00
CA HIS A 6 6.16 -45.58 4.03
C HIS A 6 5.50 -44.55 3.12
N PHE A 7 5.00 -44.97 1.95
CA PHE A 7 4.33 -44.08 1.01
C PHE A 7 2.97 -43.62 1.55
N ILE A 8 2.19 -44.53 2.15
CA ILE A 8 0.89 -44.20 2.77
C ILE A 8 1.09 -43.24 3.94
N VAL A 9 2.07 -43.51 4.81
CA VAL A 9 2.39 -42.64 5.95
C VAL A 9 2.85 -41.27 5.46
N ALA A 10 3.75 -41.20 4.48
CA ALA A 10 4.21 -39.93 3.93
C ALA A 10 3.06 -39.10 3.33
N LEU A 11 2.14 -39.74 2.60
CA LEU A 11 0.98 -39.06 1.99
C LEU A 11 0.03 -38.44 3.03
N LEU A 12 -0.07 -39.02 4.22
CA LEU A 12 -0.92 -38.52 5.30
C LEU A 12 -0.19 -37.49 6.18
N ILE A 13 1.06 -37.77 6.54
CA ILE A 13 1.81 -36.98 7.52
C ILE A 13 2.38 -35.70 6.91
N ALA A 14 2.83 -35.73 5.64
CA ALA A 14 3.39 -34.57 4.98
C ALA A 14 2.41 -33.36 4.90
N PRO A 15 1.14 -33.51 4.47
CA PRO A 15 0.21 -32.37 4.44
C PRO A 15 -0.13 -31.83 5.83
N ILE A 16 -0.19 -32.71 6.85
CA ILE A 16 -0.42 -32.29 8.24
C ILE A 16 0.77 -31.45 8.73
N LEU A 17 2.00 -31.93 8.51
CA LEU A 17 3.22 -31.20 8.84
C LEU A 17 3.32 -29.89 8.08
N SER A 18 2.90 -29.81 6.80
CA SER A 18 2.92 -28.55 6.06
C SER A 18 1.99 -27.49 6.63
N ILE A 19 0.81 -27.91 7.12
CA ILE A 19 -0.14 -26.99 7.78
C ILE A 19 0.45 -26.52 9.12
N ILE A 20 0.99 -27.44 9.93
CA ILE A 20 1.62 -27.10 11.21
C ILE A 20 2.82 -26.16 10.98
N ALA A 21 3.65 -26.44 9.97
CA ALA A 21 4.78 -25.60 9.63
C ALA A 21 4.32 -24.19 9.23
N TYR A 22 3.30 -24.06 8.38
CA TYR A 22 2.76 -22.77 7.96
C TYR A 22 2.29 -21.92 9.16
N PHE A 23 1.41 -22.46 10.00
CA PHE A 23 0.91 -21.74 11.17
C PHE A 23 1.99 -21.54 12.24
N GLY A 24 2.89 -22.50 12.40
CA GLY A 24 4.02 -22.40 13.34
C GLY A 24 5.00 -21.31 12.93
N THR A 25 5.31 -21.18 11.63
CA THR A 25 6.14 -20.10 11.11
C THR A 25 5.45 -18.75 11.26
N ASP A 26 4.15 -18.68 10.98
CA ASP A 26 3.40 -17.44 11.16
C ASP A 26 3.41 -17.00 12.63
N MET A 27 3.12 -17.90 13.57
CA MET A 27 3.16 -17.59 15.00
C MET A 27 4.56 -17.22 15.52
N ALA A 28 5.62 -17.83 14.97
CA ALA A 28 6.99 -17.59 15.40
C ALA A 28 7.60 -16.29 14.82
N VAL A 29 7.14 -15.85 13.65
CA VAL A 29 7.78 -14.76 12.89
C VAL A 29 6.86 -13.53 12.75
N SER A 30 5.54 -13.68 12.82
CA SER A 30 4.64 -12.53 12.69
C SER A 30 4.86 -11.51 13.80
N GLU A 31 5.01 -10.25 13.38
CA GLU A 31 4.98 -9.13 14.30
C GLU A 31 3.62 -9.04 14.98
N LYS A 32 3.63 -8.78 16.29
CA LYS A 32 2.38 -8.59 17.02
C LYS A 32 1.79 -7.23 16.64
N PRO A 33 0.47 -7.14 16.42
CA PRO A 33 -0.17 -5.86 16.21
C PRO A 33 0.03 -5.00 17.46
N HIS A 34 0.62 -3.82 17.25
CA HIS A 34 0.83 -2.81 18.28
C HIS A 34 0.03 -1.57 17.91
N ALA A 35 -0.65 -0.99 18.91
CA ALA A 35 -1.26 0.32 18.72
C ALA A 35 -0.19 1.35 18.37
N ALA A 36 -0.53 2.23 17.44
CA ALA A 36 0.29 3.38 17.10
C ALA A 36 0.49 4.27 18.35
N LYS A 37 1.70 4.77 18.51
CA LYS A 37 2.08 5.67 19.60
C LYS A 37 2.48 7.02 19.04
N GLU A 38 2.00 8.07 19.69
CA GLU A 38 2.36 9.45 19.38
C GLU A 38 3.89 9.62 19.31
N GLY A 39 4.35 10.37 18.30
CA GLY A 39 5.76 10.64 18.05
C GLY A 39 6.57 9.47 17.45
N GLN A 40 5.95 8.31 17.21
CA GLN A 40 6.59 7.20 16.49
C GLN A 40 6.26 7.22 14.99
N SER A 41 6.99 6.40 14.22
CA SER A 41 6.76 6.24 12.79
C SER A 41 6.48 4.79 12.41
N TYR A 42 5.55 4.59 11.47
CA TYR A 42 5.09 3.28 11.04
C TYR A 42 5.04 3.17 9.51
N LYS A 43 5.54 2.04 8.98
CA LYS A 43 5.55 1.78 7.54
C LYS A 43 4.18 1.28 7.07
N LEU A 44 3.62 1.93 6.05
CA LEU A 44 2.44 1.49 5.32
C LEU A 44 2.84 0.45 4.27
N VAL A 45 2.02 -0.60 4.18
CA VAL A 45 2.15 -1.65 3.16
C VAL A 45 1.18 -1.36 2.03
N SER A 46 1.73 -1.19 0.83
CA SER A 46 0.96 -1.03 -0.41
C SER A 46 0.33 -2.37 -0.82
N LYS A 47 -0.98 -2.37 -1.04
CA LYS A 47 -1.74 -3.57 -1.41
C LYS A 47 -1.59 -3.89 -2.90
N SER A 48 -2.13 -5.03 -3.31
CA SER A 48 -1.98 -5.56 -4.67
C SER A 48 -2.57 -4.63 -5.74
N ASN A 49 -3.65 -3.90 -5.43
CA ASN A 49 -4.27 -2.96 -6.37
C ASN A 49 -3.35 -1.80 -6.79
N CYS A 50 -2.31 -1.48 -6.01
CA CYS A 50 -1.31 -0.49 -6.37
C CYS A 50 -0.39 -0.92 -7.52
N ARG A 51 -0.29 -2.24 -7.79
CA ARG A 51 0.64 -2.83 -8.78
C ARG A 51 0.05 -2.94 -10.19
N TYR A 52 -1.23 -2.62 -10.37
CA TYR A 52 -1.95 -2.79 -11.63
C TYR A 52 -2.66 -1.49 -12.00
N THR A 53 -3.10 -1.36 -13.25
CA THR A 53 -3.81 -0.20 -13.82
C THR A 53 -5.25 -0.05 -13.29
N SER A 54 -5.38 -0.02 -11.97
CA SER A 54 -6.64 -0.10 -11.23
C SER A 54 -7.31 1.26 -10.99
N GLY A 55 -6.60 2.37 -11.19
CA GLY A 55 -7.04 3.70 -10.75
C GLY A 55 -7.04 3.91 -9.23
N LEU A 56 -6.65 2.89 -8.45
CA LEU A 56 -6.78 2.85 -6.99
C LEU A 56 -5.54 2.24 -6.33
N CYS A 57 -5.10 2.78 -5.21
CA CYS A 57 -4.06 2.16 -4.41
C CYS A 57 -4.41 2.21 -2.93
N ASP A 58 -4.54 1.03 -2.32
CA ASP A 58 -4.77 0.92 -0.89
C ASP A 58 -3.43 0.74 -0.18
N MET A 59 -3.22 1.49 0.89
CA MET A 59 -2.06 1.35 1.77
C MET A 59 -2.52 1.21 3.22
N GLU A 60 -1.92 0.27 3.96
CA GLU A 60 -2.36 0.00 5.33
C GLU A 60 -1.21 -0.32 6.29
N ASN A 61 -1.41 0.01 7.56
CA ASN A 61 -0.66 -0.53 8.69
C ASN A 61 -1.66 -0.91 9.77
N GLY A 62 -1.90 -2.22 9.94
CA GLY A 62 -2.95 -2.72 10.82
C GLY A 62 -4.33 -2.17 10.43
N ASP A 63 -4.97 -1.48 11.37
CA ASP A 63 -6.28 -0.86 11.16
C ASP A 63 -6.20 0.54 10.50
N PHE A 64 -5.02 1.15 10.46
CA PHE A 64 -4.84 2.44 9.79
C PHE A 64 -4.75 2.24 8.28
N LYS A 65 -5.78 2.72 7.56
CA LYS A 65 -5.95 2.51 6.12
C LYS A 65 -6.12 3.83 5.39
N VAL A 66 -5.45 3.95 4.25
CA VAL A 66 -5.63 5.05 3.31
C VAL A 66 -5.84 4.51 1.90
N LYS A 67 -6.63 5.24 1.12
CA LYS A 67 -6.95 4.89 -0.26
C LYS A 67 -6.63 6.05 -1.17
N PHE A 68 -5.71 5.83 -2.09
CA PHE A 68 -5.44 6.75 -3.17
C PHE A 68 -6.33 6.44 -4.37
N ARG A 69 -6.77 7.49 -5.06
CA ARG A 69 -7.47 7.37 -6.33
C ARG A 69 -6.87 8.32 -7.35
N SER A 70 -6.66 7.79 -8.56
CA SER A 70 -6.34 8.60 -9.73
C SER A 70 -7.61 9.24 -10.24
N GLU A 71 -7.79 10.53 -9.95
CA GLU A 71 -8.97 11.28 -10.41
C GLU A 71 -8.82 11.65 -11.88
N LYS A 72 -7.61 12.04 -12.30
CA LYS A 72 -7.32 12.41 -13.67
C LYS A 72 -5.84 12.28 -14.00
N LEU A 73 -5.55 11.68 -15.14
CA LEU A 73 -4.20 11.60 -15.71
C LEU A 73 -4.18 12.31 -17.07
N THR A 74 -3.38 13.36 -17.18
CA THR A 74 -3.18 14.12 -18.43
C THR A 74 -1.78 13.90 -18.99
N ASN A 75 -1.40 14.66 -20.01
CA ASN A 75 -0.04 14.60 -20.56
C ASN A 75 1.01 15.24 -19.65
N GLU A 76 0.61 16.14 -18.75
CA GLU A 76 1.54 16.92 -17.92
C GLU A 76 1.32 16.69 -16.42
N ASN A 77 0.07 16.44 -16.03
CA ASN A 77 -0.34 16.40 -14.62
C ASN A 77 -1.10 15.12 -14.28
N LEU A 78 -0.93 14.70 -13.03
CA LEU A 78 -1.68 13.67 -12.34
C LEU A 78 -2.44 14.32 -11.17
N GLU A 79 -3.75 14.17 -11.16
CA GLU A 79 -4.62 14.56 -10.07
C GLU A 79 -4.92 13.33 -9.20
N LEU A 80 -4.50 13.39 -7.92
CA LEU A 80 -4.73 12.32 -6.95
C LEU A 80 -5.63 12.82 -5.82
N SER A 81 -6.54 11.96 -5.39
CA SER A 81 -7.23 12.09 -4.11
C SER A 81 -6.75 11.00 -3.14
N LEU A 82 -6.83 11.31 -1.86
CA LEU A 82 -6.65 10.36 -0.76
C LEU A 82 -7.87 10.40 0.15
N HIS A 83 -8.33 9.23 0.56
CA HIS A 83 -9.33 9.05 1.61
C HIS A 83 -8.77 8.22 2.76
N SER A 84 -9.09 8.61 4.00
CA SER A 84 -8.87 7.82 5.22
C SER A 84 -10.12 7.81 6.10
N ALA A 85 -10.30 6.72 6.85
CA ALA A 85 -11.31 6.65 7.91
C ALA A 85 -10.89 7.42 9.17
N HIS A 86 -9.62 7.80 9.29
CA HIS A 86 -9.09 8.60 10.39
C HIS A 86 -8.88 10.05 9.94
N SER A 87 -9.07 10.99 10.85
CA SER A 87 -8.75 12.40 10.60
C SER A 87 -7.23 12.56 10.50
N LEU A 88 -6.76 13.12 9.38
CA LEU A 88 -5.34 13.36 9.15
C LEU A 88 -5.00 14.81 9.48
N GLU A 89 -3.81 15.02 10.02
CA GLU A 89 -3.25 16.36 10.30
C GLU A 89 -2.55 16.93 9.07
N GLY A 90 -1.98 16.05 8.23
CA GLY A 90 -1.27 16.44 7.03
C GLY A 90 -0.84 15.24 6.21
N VAL A 91 -0.78 15.44 4.89
CA VAL A 91 -0.26 14.44 3.96
C VAL A 91 0.75 15.12 3.03
N LYS A 92 1.88 14.45 2.81
CA LYS A 92 2.89 14.87 1.83
C LYS A 92 3.22 13.73 0.89
N LEU A 93 3.34 14.06 -0.39
CA LEU A 93 3.72 13.12 -1.44
C LEU A 93 4.98 13.59 -2.16
N SER A 94 5.82 12.64 -2.59
CA SER A 94 6.89 12.92 -3.55
C SER A 94 6.84 11.88 -4.67
N LEU A 95 7.04 12.34 -5.90
CA LEU A 95 7.12 11.50 -7.09
C LEU A 95 8.56 11.48 -7.61
N VAL A 96 9.13 10.29 -7.78
CA VAL A 96 10.52 10.09 -8.25
C VAL A 96 10.57 8.95 -9.27
N ASP A 97 11.60 8.90 -10.10
CA ASP A 97 11.72 7.87 -11.14
C ASP A 97 12.51 6.64 -10.70
N SER A 98 13.35 6.77 -9.67
CA SER A 98 14.07 5.65 -9.05
C SER A 98 14.11 5.76 -7.53
N GLN A 99 14.39 4.65 -6.83
CA GLN A 99 14.47 4.64 -5.37
C GLN A 99 15.65 5.45 -4.82
N GLU A 100 16.71 5.65 -5.59
CA GLU A 100 17.87 6.43 -5.18
C GLU A 100 17.65 7.94 -5.34
N GLN A 101 16.67 8.34 -6.17
CA GLN A 101 16.35 9.75 -6.40
C GLN A 101 15.63 10.35 -5.19
N ASN A 102 15.96 11.61 -4.90
CA ASN A 102 15.26 12.42 -3.90
C ASN A 102 14.50 13.53 -4.61
N ALA A 103 13.24 13.73 -4.20
CA ALA A 103 12.42 14.88 -4.59
C ALA A 103 11.85 15.53 -3.34
N GLN A 104 11.65 16.84 -3.39
CA GLN A 104 11.00 17.56 -2.30
C GLN A 104 9.53 17.13 -2.20
N PRO A 105 9.04 16.75 -1.00
CA PRO A 105 7.65 16.42 -0.81
C PRO A 105 6.75 17.64 -1.00
N ILE A 106 5.62 17.43 -1.66
CA ILE A 106 4.57 18.41 -1.89
C ILE A 106 3.42 18.10 -0.91
N ASN A 107 2.90 19.12 -0.24
CA ASN A 107 1.76 18.97 0.65
C ASN A 107 0.49 18.69 -0.17
N MET A 108 -0.33 17.76 0.30
CA MET A 108 -1.72 17.67 -0.15
C MET A 108 -2.55 18.75 0.54
N GLU A 109 -3.65 19.14 -0.10
CA GLU A 109 -4.63 20.06 0.45
C GLU A 109 -5.84 19.30 1.00
N PRO A 110 -6.38 19.69 2.17
CA PRO A 110 -7.57 19.07 2.72
C PRO A 110 -8.78 19.41 1.84
N ALA A 111 -9.57 18.39 1.48
CA ALA A 111 -10.78 18.54 0.68
C ALA A 111 -12.06 18.59 1.54
N ASP A 112 -11.96 18.34 2.84
CA ASP A 112 -13.04 18.45 3.80
C ASP A 112 -12.57 18.99 5.17
N GLN A 113 -13.54 19.36 6.02
CA GLN A 113 -13.26 19.85 7.38
C GLN A 113 -12.95 18.74 8.39
N ALA A 114 -13.25 17.47 8.06
CA ALA A 114 -12.99 16.33 8.93
C ALA A 114 -11.55 15.80 8.80
N GLY A 115 -10.77 16.29 7.85
CA GLY A 115 -9.41 15.83 7.56
C GLY A 115 -9.37 14.42 6.96
N GLN A 116 -10.47 13.92 6.39
CA GLN A 116 -10.56 12.54 5.88
C GLN A 116 -10.29 12.44 4.38
N ASN A 117 -10.59 13.50 3.62
CA ASN A 117 -10.34 13.57 2.19
C ASN A 117 -9.30 14.65 1.88
N TRP A 118 -8.37 14.31 0.99
CA TRP A 118 -7.24 15.15 0.59
C TRP A 118 -7.06 15.10 -0.92
N TYR A 119 -6.52 16.17 -1.49
CA TYR A 119 -6.30 16.27 -2.93
C TYR A 119 -4.95 16.91 -3.25
N ILE A 120 -4.37 16.52 -4.39
CA ILE A 120 -3.12 17.09 -4.90
C ILE A 120 -3.03 16.96 -6.42
N THR A 121 -2.37 17.94 -7.04
CA THR A 121 -1.89 17.85 -8.41
C THR A 121 -0.38 17.64 -8.40
N LEU A 122 0.06 16.54 -9.01
CA LEU A 122 1.47 16.20 -9.19
C LEU A 122 1.83 16.28 -10.68
N PRO A 123 3.11 16.43 -11.03
CA PRO A 123 3.57 16.14 -12.38
C PRO A 123 3.19 14.71 -12.80
N LYS A 124 2.95 14.49 -14.09
CA LYS A 124 2.73 13.16 -14.64
C LYS A 124 3.95 12.26 -14.34
N PRO A 125 3.76 11.05 -13.79
CA PRO A 125 4.83 10.06 -13.67
C PRO A 125 5.44 9.73 -15.03
N THR A 126 6.77 9.61 -15.09
CA THR A 126 7.46 9.32 -16.36
C THR A 126 7.18 7.90 -16.85
N SER A 127 6.92 6.97 -15.93
CA SER A 127 6.60 5.58 -16.25
C SER A 127 5.71 4.93 -15.17
N ALA A 128 5.29 3.68 -15.42
CA ALA A 128 4.61 2.87 -14.40
C ALA A 128 5.55 2.45 -13.26
N ASP A 129 6.87 2.48 -13.49
CA ASP A 129 7.90 2.11 -12.52
C ASP A 129 8.36 3.29 -11.64
N SER A 130 7.91 4.52 -11.95
CA SER A 130 8.11 5.68 -11.07
C SER A 130 7.48 5.40 -9.70
N TRP A 131 8.04 6.01 -8.66
CA TRP A 131 7.68 5.79 -7.27
C TRP A 131 6.93 6.98 -6.70
N LEU A 132 5.76 6.70 -6.14
CA LEU A 132 5.03 7.59 -5.26
C LEU A 132 5.42 7.27 -3.81
N ARG A 133 6.01 8.23 -3.11
CA ARG A 133 6.28 8.15 -1.67
C ARG A 133 5.28 8.99 -0.91
N VAL A 134 4.85 8.50 0.24
CA VAL A 134 3.87 9.16 1.09
C VAL A 134 4.39 9.28 2.51
N ALA A 135 4.11 10.42 3.13
CA ALA A 135 4.16 10.63 4.57
C ALA A 135 2.83 11.23 5.02
N ILE A 136 2.19 10.62 6.02
CA ILE A 136 0.88 11.00 6.57
C ILE A 136 1.05 11.20 8.06
N GLN A 137 0.51 12.28 8.60
CA GLN A 137 0.45 12.53 10.03
C GLN A 137 -0.99 12.39 10.53
N SER A 138 -1.18 11.64 11.62
CA SER A 138 -2.48 11.41 12.26
C SER A 138 -2.27 11.13 13.74
N ASP A 139 -2.96 11.86 14.61
CA ASP A 139 -2.89 11.75 16.07
C ASP A 139 -1.43 11.78 16.58
N GLY A 140 -0.65 12.76 16.09
CA GLY A 140 0.78 12.93 16.36
C GLY A 140 1.68 11.76 15.95
N THR A 141 1.15 10.77 15.21
CA THR A 141 1.88 9.62 14.68
C THR A 141 2.20 9.82 13.21
N LEU A 142 3.41 9.41 12.78
CA LEU A 142 3.83 9.46 11.38
C LEU A 142 3.66 8.10 10.69
N TYR A 143 2.98 8.07 9.56
CA TYR A 143 2.88 6.91 8.69
C TYR A 143 3.59 7.20 7.39
N TYR A 144 4.42 6.28 6.90
CA TYR A 144 5.17 6.47 5.66
C TYR A 144 5.14 5.23 4.79
N GLY A 145 5.19 5.40 3.48
CA GLY A 145 5.19 4.27 2.57
C GLY A 145 5.56 4.67 1.16
N GLU A 146 5.64 3.66 0.29
CA GLU A 146 5.97 3.86 -1.10
C GLU A 146 5.28 2.82 -1.98
N THR A 147 4.97 3.21 -3.20
CA THR A 147 4.45 2.32 -4.24
C THR A 147 4.91 2.80 -5.61
N GLN A 148 4.97 1.87 -6.56
CA GLN A 148 5.07 2.24 -7.97
C GLN A 148 3.76 2.88 -8.45
N THR A 149 3.82 3.65 -9.54
CA THR A 149 2.70 4.42 -10.08
C THR A 149 1.89 3.69 -11.15
N ALA A 150 2.00 2.36 -11.30
CA ALA A 150 1.19 1.60 -12.25
C ALA A 150 -0.33 1.85 -12.09
N PHE A 151 -0.82 2.03 -10.86
CA PHE A 151 -2.23 2.30 -10.55
C PHE A 151 -2.78 3.63 -11.04
N VAL A 152 -1.94 4.60 -11.37
CA VAL A 152 -2.42 5.94 -11.77
C VAL A 152 -3.17 5.90 -13.09
N LYS A 153 -2.89 4.90 -13.93
CA LYS A 153 -3.65 4.62 -15.13
C LYS A 153 -4.82 3.73 -14.76
N TYR A 154 -6.03 4.11 -15.18
CA TYR A 154 -7.20 3.24 -15.09
C TYR A 154 -7.45 2.61 -16.46
N GLU A 155 -7.28 1.28 -16.54
CA GLU A 155 -7.66 0.51 -17.72
C GLU A 155 -8.62 -0.59 -17.29
N THR A 156 -9.66 -0.81 -18.09
CA THR A 156 -10.55 -1.96 -17.90
C THR A 156 -10.30 -2.96 -19.01
N LEU A 157 -10.59 -4.23 -18.76
CA LEU A 157 -10.52 -5.27 -19.80
C LEU A 157 -11.50 -5.05 -20.97
N PHE A 158 -12.35 -4.00 -20.89
CA PHE A 158 -13.40 -3.69 -21.86
C PHE A 158 -13.08 -2.52 -22.78
N THR A 159 -11.89 -1.92 -22.68
CA THR A 159 -11.46 -0.87 -23.62
C THR A 159 -10.79 -1.50 -24.84
N GLU A 160 -11.61 -1.85 -25.84
CA GLU A 160 -11.26 -1.83 -27.27
C GLU A 160 -11.96 -0.64 -27.95
#